data_AF-A0A3G9GUC6-F1
#
_entry.id   AF-A0A3G9GUC6-F1
#
_cell.length_a   1.000
_cell.length_b   1.000
_cell.length_c   1.000
_cell.angle_alpha   90.00
_cell.angle_beta   90.00
_cell.angle_gamma   90.00
#
_symmetry.space_group_name_H-M   'P 1'
#
loop_
_entity.id
_entity.type
_entity.pdbx_description
1 polymer ?
#
loop_
_entity_poly.entity_id
_entity_poly.type
_entity_poly.pdbx_seq_one_letter_code
_entity_poly.pdbx_strand_id
1 'polypeptide(L)' 'MLNEIFSDLWKNYRGRLLGSIFGLFIGVMFLILGFLQTIFLLICITAGFFLGNKLDKKEDLMEWLDRLLPPGYHK' A
#
# COMPACT_ATOMS: atom_id res chain seq x y z
N MET A 1 13.80 -17.15 28.72
CA MET A 1 14.50 -17.91 27.67
C MET A 1 13.90 -17.72 26.27
N LEU A 2 12.86 -18.44 25.82
CA LEU A 2 12.34 -18.31 24.43
C LEU A 2 11.86 -16.90 24.06
N ASN A 3 11.16 -16.21 24.97
CA ASN A 3 10.65 -14.86 24.74
C ASN A 3 11.75 -13.79 24.65
N GLU A 4 12.91 -14.03 25.29
CA GLU A 4 14.06 -13.12 25.24
C GLU A 4 14.80 -13.28 23.92
N ILE A 5 14.96 -14.52 23.46
CA ILE A 5 15.54 -14.80 22.15
C ILE A 5 14.69 -14.17 21.03
N PHE A 6 13.36 -14.26 21.15
CA PHE A 6 12.44 -13.66 20.19
C PHE A 6 12.51 -12.13 20.19
N SER A 7 12.61 -11.50 21.36
CA SER A 7 12.64 -10.04 21.47
C SER A 7 13.97 -9.47 20.96
N ASP A 8 15.08 -10.16 21.15
CA ASP A 8 16.39 -9.80 20.58
C ASP A 8 16.42 -9.96 19.05
N LEU A 9 15.90 -11.07 18.52
CA LEU A 9 15.75 -11.28 17.08
C LEU A 9 14.86 -10.20 16.44
N TRP A 10 13.78 -9.83 17.13
CA TRP A 10 12.86 -8.79 16.68
C TRP A 10 13.50 -7.40 16.74
N LYS A 11 14.30 -7.08 17.75
CA LYS A 11 15.03 -5.79 17.81
C LYS A 11 16.11 -5.67 16.74
N ASN A 12 16.87 -6.74 16.49
CA ASN A 12 18.05 -6.68 15.62
C ASN A 12 17.72 -6.93 14.14
N TYR A 13 16.67 -7.71 13.83
CA TYR A 13 16.38 -8.17 12.47
C TYR A 13 14.93 -7.95 12.02
N ARG A 14 14.18 -7.08 12.70
CA ARG A 14 12.76 -6.77 12.42
C ARG A 14 12.44 -6.63 10.93
N GLY A 15 13.21 -5.82 10.22
CA GLY A 15 12.98 -5.57 8.80
C GLY A 15 13.21 -6.80 7.92
N ARG A 16 14.23 -7.61 8.26
CA ARG A 16 14.59 -8.81 7.52
C ARG A 16 13.58 -9.94 7.73
N LEU A 17 13.09 -10.08 8.96
CA LEU A 17 12.02 -11.02 9.32
C LEU A 17 10.69 -10.64 8.67
N LEU A 18 10.27 -9.37 8.77
CA LEU A 18 9.06 -8.90 8.11
C LEU A 18 9.17 -9.09 6.59
N GLY A 19 10.30 -8.71 5.98
CA GLY A 19 10.51 -8.86 4.54
C GLY A 19 10.43 -10.31 4.09
N SER A 20 11.06 -11.24 4.82
CA SER A 20 10.97 -12.67 4.51
C SER A 20 9.56 -13.22 4.66
N ILE A 21 8.85 -12.90 5.74
CA ILE A 21 7.47 -13.37 5.96
C ILE A 21 6.54 -12.81 4.88
N PHE A 22 6.69 -11.53 4.55
CA PHE A 22 5.87 -10.85 3.56
C PHE A 22 6.14 -11.38 2.15
N GLY A 23 7.41 -11.59 1.78
CA GLY A 23 7.78 -12.18 0.51
C GLY A 23 7.29 -13.62 0.36
N LEU A 24 7.36 -14.41 1.45
CA LEU A 24 6.85 -15.78 1.46
C LEU A 24 5.32 -15.78 1.30
N PHE A 25 4.62 -14.89 2.00
CA PHE A 25 3.18 -14.73 1.86
C PHE A 25 2.76 -14.35 0.44
N ILE A 26 3.41 -13.35 -0.17
CA ILE A 26 3.16 -12.97 -1.57
C ILE A 26 3.46 -14.13 -2.52
N GLY A 27 4.59 -14.82 -2.33
CA GLY A 27 4.98 -15.98 -3.14
C GLY A 27 3.97 -17.13 -3.07
N VAL A 28 3.42 -17.40 -1.88
CA VAL A 28 2.35 -18.40 -1.69
C VAL A 28 1.07 -17.98 -2.41
N MET A 29 0.67 -16.71 -2.31
CA MET A 29 -0.47 -16.20 -3.08
C MET A 29 -0.23 -16.35 -4.59
N PHE A 30 1.00 -16.14 -5.05
CA PHE A 30 1.42 -16.30 -6.43
C PHE A 30 1.29 -17.75 -6.92
N LEU A 31 1.54 -18.72 -6.04
CA LEU A 31 1.47 -20.15 -6.33
C LEU A 31 0.02 -20.67 -6.34
N ILE A 32 -0.85 -20.10 -5.51
CA ILE A 32 -2.28 -20.49 -5.41
C ILE A 32 -3.13 -19.82 -6.50
N LEU A 33 -2.98 -18.50 -6.69
CA LEU A 33 -3.77 -17.70 -7.66
C LEU A 33 -3.14 -17.77 -9.07
N GLY A 34 -1.82 -17.94 -9.16
CA GLY A 34 -1.07 -17.86 -10.41
C GLY A 34 -0.50 -16.47 -10.68
N PHE A 35 0.48 -16.42 -11.60
CA PHE A 35 1.34 -15.26 -11.89
C PHE A 35 0.55 -14.00 -12.29
N LEU A 36 -0.41 -14.15 -13.20
CA LEU A 36 -1.16 -13.01 -13.75
C LEU A 36 -2.17 -12.44 -12.74
N GLN A 37 -2.80 -13.29 -11.93
CA GLN A 37 -3.80 -12.86 -10.95
C GLN A 37 -3.17 -12.01 -9.84
N THR A 38 -1.97 -12.38 -9.41
CA THR A 38 -1.24 -11.64 -8.38
C THR A 38 -0.70 -10.31 -8.89
N ILE A 39 -0.21 -10.22 -10.13
CA ILE A 39 0.14 -8.93 -10.74
C ILE A 39 -1.08 -8.02 -10.88
N PHE A 40 -2.22 -8.56 -11.33
CA PHE A 40 -3.46 -7.81 -11.42
C PHE A 40 -3.90 -7.26 -10.05
N LEU A 41 -3.82 -8.11 -9.01
CA LEU A 41 -4.11 -7.72 -7.63
C LEU A 41 -3.15 -6.62 -7.13
N LEU A 42 -1.85 -6.73 -7.42
CA LEU A 42 -0.85 -5.72 -7.08
C LEU A 42 -1.17 -4.37 -7.72
N ILE A 43 -1.49 -4.37 -9.02
CA ILE A 43 -1.88 -3.16 -9.77
C ILE A 43 -3.15 -2.57 -9.16
N CYS A 44 -4.15 -3.38 -8.83
CA CYS A 44 -5.38 -2.93 -8.19
C CYS A 44 -5.13 -2.32 -6.81
N ILE A 45 -4.25 -2.90 -5.99
CA ILE A 45 -3.86 -2.33 -4.69
C ILE A 45 -3.15 -1.00 -4.88
N THR A 46 -2.17 -0.92 -5.80
CA THR A 46 -1.43 0.32 -6.06
C THR A 46 -2.36 1.41 -6.61
N ALA A 47 -3.25 1.07 -7.53
CA ALA A 47 -4.25 1.98 -8.06
C ALA A 47 -5.23 2.43 -6.96
N GLY A 48 -5.75 1.51 -6.16
CA GLY A 48 -6.63 1.81 -5.04
C GLY A 48 -5.96 2.70 -3.99
N PHE A 49 -4.69 2.46 -3.69
CA PHE A 49 -3.89 3.32 -2.81
C PHE A 49 -3.68 4.71 -3.40
N PHE A 50 -3.35 4.81 -4.70
CA PHE A 50 -3.17 6.08 -5.37
C PHE A 50 -4.46 6.90 -5.43
N LEU A 51 -5.59 6.25 -5.76
CA LEU A 51 -6.92 6.86 -5.75
C LEU A 51 -7.29 7.27 -4.32
N GLY A 52 -7.13 6.38 -3.34
CA GLY A 52 -7.41 6.63 -1.93
C GLY A 52 -6.60 7.81 -1.38
N ASN A 53 -5.30 7.86 -1.67
CA ASN A 53 -4.42 8.95 -1.26
C ASN A 53 -4.78 10.28 -1.93
N LYS A 54 -5.29 10.24 -3.17
CA LYS A 54 -5.87 11.41 -3.84
C LYS A 54 -7.14 11.89 -3.13
N LEU A 55 -8.02 10.96 -2.74
CA LEU A 55 -9.26 11.25 -1.99
C LEU A 55 -9.00 11.79 -0.58
N ASP A 56 -7.92 11.36 0.07
CA ASP A 56 -7.52 11.87 1.39
C ASP A 56 -6.87 13.27 1.26
N LYS A 57 -6.15 13.53 0.17
CA LYS A 57 -5.70 14.86 -0.28
C LYS A 57 -6.84 15.74 -0.85
N LYS A 58 -8.06 15.62 -0.32
CA LYS A 58 -9.23 16.39 -0.76
C LYS A 58 -9.02 17.91 -0.73
N GLU A 59 -8.14 18.42 0.13
CA GLU A 59 -7.77 19.84 0.14
C GLU A 59 -6.98 20.24 -1.13
N ASP A 60 -5.93 19.49 -1.49
CA ASP A 60 -5.14 19.71 -2.72
C ASP A 60 -5.97 19.47 -4.00
N LEU A 61 -6.87 18.47 -4.00
CA LEU A 61 -7.70 18.16 -5.16
C LEU A 61 -8.76 19.22 -5.43
N MET A 62 -9.39 19.76 -4.38
CA MET A 62 -10.37 20.85 -4.52
C MET A 62 -9.66 22.10 -5.04
N GLU A 63 -8.48 22.42 -4.52
CA GLU A 63 -7.68 23.58 -4.94
C GLU A 63 -7.14 23.43 -6.38
N TRP A 64 -6.73 22.22 -6.79
CA TRP A 64 -6.32 21.95 -8.17
C TRP A 64 -7.51 21.94 -9.15
N LEU A 65 -8.68 21.47 -8.70
CA LEU A 65 -9.94 21.50 -9.47
C LEU A 65 -10.45 22.94 -9.65
N ASP A 66 -10.46 23.74 -8.58
CA ASP A 66 -10.86 25.16 -8.62
C ASP A 66 -9.91 26.00 -9.48
N ARG A 67 -8.64 25.60 -9.62
CA ARG A 67 -7.67 26.27 -10.49
C ARG A 67 -7.84 25.90 -11.96
N LEU A 68 -8.42 24.74 -12.26
CA LEU A 68 -8.70 24.27 -13.62
C LEU A 68 -10.09 24.67 -14.11
N LEU A 69 -11.03 24.90 -13.18
CA LEU A 69 -12.39 25.30 -13.47
C LEU A 69 -12.48 26.84 -13.49
N PRO A 70 -12.89 27.47 -14.60
CA PRO A 70 -13.01 28.93 -14.66
C PRO A 70 -13.98 29.44 -13.57
N PRO A 71 -13.66 30.57 -12.90
CA PRO A 71 -14.40 31.06 -11.74
C PRO A 71 -15.81 31.47 -12.16
N GLY A 72 -16.80 30.61 -11.92
CA GLY A 72 -18.13 30.80 -12.50
C GLY A 72 -19.26 30.05 -11.83
N TYR A 73 -19.12 29.64 -10.57
CA TYR A 73 -20.26 29.05 -9.86
C TYR A 73 -20.24 29.37 -8.36
N HIS A 74 -20.68 30.58 -8.03
CA HIS A 74 -21.22 30.92 -6.72
C HIS A 74 -22.65 31.41 -6.94
N LYS A 75 -23.63 30.59 -6.57
CA LYS A 75 -24.97 31.05 -6.20
C LYS A 75 -25.57 30.11 -5.17
#